data_AF-A0AAD7MZG0-F1
#
_entry.id   AF-A0AAD7MZG0-F1
#
_cell.length_a   1.000
_cell.length_b   1.000
_cell.length_c   1.000
_cell.angle_alpha   90.00
_cell.angle_beta   90.00
_cell.angle_gamma   90.00
#
_symmetry.space_group_name_H-M   'P 1'
#
loop_
_entity.id
_entity.type
_entity.pdbx_description
1 polymer ?
#
loop_
_entity_poly.entity_id
_entity_poly.type
_entity_poly.pdbx_seq_one_letter_code
_entity_poly.pdbx_strand_id
1 'polypeptide(L)'
;MAHHLRILANKIDNHTINQNAAKDAVMESTQCPICYLPMFVPDTLPECGHTFCQSCLVGWFVACECIQLSHVQEGSEVPTLP
;
A
#
# COMPACT_ATOMS: atom_id res chain seq x y z
N MET A 1 5.42 46.84 -16.87
CA MET A 1 4.49 45.82 -17.42
C MET A 1 4.98 44.38 -17.25
N ALA A 2 6.28 44.06 -17.42
CA ALA A 2 6.78 42.67 -17.35
C ALA A 2 6.91 42.07 -15.92
N HIS A 3 6.93 42.88 -14.86
CA HIS A 3 7.12 42.40 -13.48
C HIS A 3 5.85 41.78 -12.87
N HIS A 4 4.67 42.22 -13.31
CA HIS A 4 3.39 41.78 -12.72
C HIS A 4 2.94 40.39 -13.21
N LEU A 5 3.48 39.91 -14.33
CA LEU A 5 3.17 38.60 -14.92
C LEU A 5 3.85 37.42 -14.19
N ARG A 6 4.92 37.67 -13.43
CA ARG A 6 5.64 36.63 -12.66
C ARG A 6 4.89 36.14 -11.43
N ILE A 7 4.06 37.01 -10.82
CA ILE A 7 3.35 36.70 -9.57
C ILE A 7 2.18 35.73 -9.80
N LEU A 8 1.60 35.72 -11.02
CA LEU A 8 0.49 34.83 -11.36
C LEU A 8 0.95 33.41 -11.72
N ALA A 9 2.14 33.26 -12.31
CA ALA A 9 2.73 31.93 -12.56
C ALA A 9 3.01 31.17 -11.25
N ASN A 10 3.57 31.84 -10.24
CA ASN A 10 3.89 31.24 -8.93
C ASN A 10 2.67 30.77 -8.11
N LYS A 11 1.47 31.28 -8.38
CA LYS A 11 0.24 30.87 -7.68
C LYS A 11 -0.41 29.63 -8.30
N ILE A 12 -0.19 29.39 -9.59
CA ILE A 12 -0.73 28.23 -10.31
C ILE A 12 0.06 26.96 -9.95
N ASP A 13 1.36 27.09 -9.67
CA ASP A 13 2.22 25.96 -9.32
C ASP A 13 2.00 25.49 -7.88
N ASN A 14 1.81 26.39 -6.91
CA ASN A 14 1.69 26.02 -5.49
C ASN A 14 0.43 25.20 -5.16
N HIS A 15 -0.69 25.44 -5.85
CA HIS A 15 -1.93 24.70 -5.57
C HIS A 15 -1.91 23.28 -6.16
N THR A 16 -1.22 23.10 -7.30
CA THR A 16 -1.08 21.81 -7.98
C THR A 16 -0.05 20.92 -7.28
N ILE A 17 1.03 21.49 -6.73
CA ILE A 17 2.06 20.76 -5.96
C ILE A 17 1.46 20.11 -4.69
N ASN A 18 0.57 20.81 -3.98
CA ASN A 18 -0.11 20.26 -2.80
C ASN A 18 -1.03 19.07 -3.16
N GLN A 19 -1.69 19.13 -4.32
CA GLN A 19 -2.59 18.07 -4.76
C GLN A 19 -1.85 16.78 -5.16
N ASN A 20 -0.65 16.90 -5.73
CA ASN A 20 0.13 15.72 -6.13
C ASN A 20 0.66 14.96 -4.91
N ALA A 21 1.21 15.64 -3.90
CA ALA A 21 1.71 14.98 -2.69
C ALA A 21 0.62 14.24 -1.91
N ALA A 22 -0.58 14.84 -1.78
CA ALA A 22 -1.71 14.19 -1.13
C ALA A 22 -2.21 12.97 -1.93
N LYS A 23 -2.21 13.07 -3.26
CA LYS A 23 -2.57 11.96 -4.14
C LYS A 23 -1.57 10.81 -4.01
N ASP A 24 -0.28 11.11 -3.99
CA ASP A 24 0.77 10.11 -3.88
C ASP A 24 0.70 9.36 -2.54
N ALA A 25 0.49 10.07 -1.43
CA ALA A 25 0.32 9.46 -0.10
C ALA A 25 -0.90 8.52 -0.05
N VAL A 26 -2.02 8.91 -0.67
CA VAL A 26 -3.21 8.06 -0.75
C VAL A 26 -2.95 6.82 -1.61
N MET A 27 -2.27 6.97 -2.74
CA MET A 27 -1.93 5.83 -3.61
C MET A 27 -1.03 4.82 -2.88
N GLU A 28 -0.01 5.29 -2.14
CA GLU A 28 0.89 4.42 -1.38
C GLU A 28 0.15 3.63 -0.28
N SER A 29 -0.74 4.31 0.46
CA SER A 29 -1.50 3.67 1.55
C SER A 29 -2.60 2.70 1.09
N THR A 30 -3.02 2.78 -0.17
CA THR A 30 -4.12 1.95 -0.73
C THR A 30 -3.64 0.83 -1.64
N GLN A 31 -2.33 0.71 -1.83
CA GLN A 31 -1.73 -0.30 -2.67
C GLN A 31 -1.51 -1.61 -1.89
N CYS A 32 -1.88 -2.74 -2.49
CA CYS A 32 -1.64 -4.05 -1.90
C CYS A 32 -0.13 -4.36 -1.93
N PRO A 33 0.49 -4.73 -0.79
CA PRO A 33 1.91 -5.10 -0.77
C PRO A 33 2.27 -6.38 -1.55
N ILE A 34 1.28 -7.18 -1.95
CA ILE A 34 1.47 -8.43 -2.69
C ILE A 34 1.43 -8.18 -4.20
N CYS A 35 0.37 -7.53 -4.70
CA CYS A 35 0.18 -7.34 -6.15
C CYS A 35 0.59 -5.96 -6.66
N TYR A 36 0.95 -5.02 -5.77
CA TYR A 36 1.30 -3.63 -6.11
C TYR A 36 0.22 -2.90 -6.92
N LEU A 37 -1.04 -3.28 -6.74
CA LEU A 37 -2.20 -2.61 -7.31
C LEU A 37 -3.09 -2.04 -6.19
N PRO A 38 -3.94 -1.04 -6.46
CA PRO A 38 -4.95 -0.61 -5.50
C PRO A 38 -5.75 -1.80 -4.97
N MET A 39 -5.91 -1.89 -3.65
CA MET A 39 -6.53 -3.03 -3.02
C MET A 39 -7.97 -3.23 -3.49
N PHE A 40 -8.28 -4.46 -3.92
CA PHE A 40 -9.64 -4.88 -4.25
C PHE A 40 -10.11 -5.89 -3.19
N VAL A 41 -11.18 -5.54 -2.47
CA VAL A 41 -11.66 -6.28 -1.29
C VAL A 41 -10.54 -6.44 -0.24
N PRO A 42 -10.19 -5.36 0.48
CA PRO A 42 -9.12 -5.40 1.47
C PRO A 42 -9.51 -6.24 2.69
N ASP A 43 -8.61 -7.13 3.12
CA ASP A 43 -8.68 -7.88 4.38
C ASP A 43 -7.48 -7.50 5.27
N THR A 44 -7.75 -7.28 6.55
CA THR A 44 -6.75 -6.88 7.55
C THR A 44 -6.45 -8.04 8.49
N LEU A 45 -5.17 -8.36 8.67
CA LEU A 45 -4.72 -9.37 9.63
C LEU A 45 -4.96 -8.86 11.07
N PRO A 46 -5.70 -9.60 11.92
CA PRO A 46 -6.11 -9.09 13.23
C PRO A 46 -4.94 -8.88 14.20
N GLU A 47 -3.89 -9.71 14.12
CA GLU A 47 -2.76 -9.68 15.06
C GLU A 47 -1.75 -8.56 14.77
N CYS A 48 -1.61 -8.12 13.51
CA CYS A 48 -0.57 -7.17 13.10
C CYS A 48 -1.09 -5.95 12.35
N GLY A 49 -2.37 -5.93 11.94
CA GLY A 49 -3.00 -4.77 11.29
C GLY A 49 -2.61 -4.54 9.83
N HIS A 50 -1.81 -5.41 9.22
CA HIS A 50 -1.49 -5.30 7.79
C HIS A 50 -2.70 -5.65 6.91
N THR A 51 -2.86 -4.93 5.81
CA THR A 51 -4.01 -5.05 4.91
C THR A 51 -3.57 -5.44 3.50
N PHE A 52 -4.29 -6.38 2.89
CA PHE A 52 -4.01 -6.93 1.56
C PHE A 52 -5.31 -7.14 0.78
N CYS A 53 -5.24 -7.38 -0.53
CA CYS A 53 -6.40 -7.93 -1.25
C CYS A 53 -6.73 -9.32 -0.68
N GLN A 54 -8.00 -9.61 -0.45
CA GLN A 54 -8.48 -10.92 -0.01
C GLN A 54 -7.92 -12.05 -0.89
N SER A 55 -7.98 -11.89 -2.22
CA SER A 55 -7.48 -12.90 -3.16
C SER A 55 -5.97 -13.10 -3.09
N CYS A 56 -5.21 -12.04 -2.85
CA CYS A 56 -3.77 -12.11 -2.66
C CYS A 56 -3.41 -12.82 -1.35
N LEU A 57 -4.15 -12.52 -0.28
CA LEU A 57 -3.95 -13.14 1.02
C LEU A 57 -4.26 -14.65 0.97
N VAL A 58 -5.41 -15.03 0.40
CA VAL A 58 -5.77 -16.45 0.18
C VAL A 58 -4.74 -17.14 -0.71
N GLY A 59 -4.37 -16.51 -1.83
CA GLY A 59 -3.38 -17.06 -2.76
C GLY A 59 -2.01 -17.29 -2.10
N TRP A 60 -1.60 -16.41 -1.18
CA TRP A 60 -0.37 -16.58 -0.40
C TRP A 60 -0.45 -17.80 0.53
N PHE A 61 -1.53 -17.97 1.28
CA PHE A 61 -1.73 -19.15 2.14
C PHE A 61 -1.80 -20.45 1.33
N VAL A 62 -2.51 -20.44 0.20
CA VAL A 62 -2.65 -21.61 -0.69
C VAL A 62 -1.33 -21.93 -1.43
N ALA A 63 -0.57 -20.92 -1.86
CA ALA A 63 0.76 -21.16 -2.45
C ALA A 63 1.72 -21.79 -1.43
N CYS A 64 1.55 -21.48 -0.13
CA CYS A 64 2.25 -22.14 0.96
C CYS A 64 1.75 -23.57 1.24
N GLU A 65 0.57 -23.99 0.76
CA GLU A 65 0.04 -25.37 0.92
C GLU A 65 0.81 -26.44 0.13
N CYS A 66 1.80 -26.06 -0.68
CA CYS A 66 2.79 -27.04 -1.17
C CYS A 66 3.75 -27.53 -0.07
N ILE A 67 3.72 -26.99 1.17
CA ILE A 67 4.72 -27.32 2.21
C ILE A 67 4.14 -28.02 3.46
N GLN A 68 2.83 -28.00 3.73
CA GLN A 68 2.34 -28.38 5.08
C GLN A 68 1.06 -29.22 5.10
N LEU A 69 1.15 -30.48 4.70
CA LEU A 69 0.27 -31.55 5.20
C LEU A 69 0.88 -32.32 6.39
N SER A 70 1.66 -31.69 7.28
CA SER A 70 2.05 -32.40 8.52
C SER A 70 2.28 -31.65 9.81
N HIS A 71 2.38 -30.31 9.89
CA HIS A 71 2.62 -29.68 11.20
C HIS A 71 1.91 -28.33 11.37
N VAL A 72 0.74 -28.38 12.03
CA VAL A 72 0.26 -27.26 12.83
C VAL A 72 1.24 -27.10 13.99
N GLN A 73 2.15 -26.14 13.91
CA GLN A 73 2.85 -25.63 15.09
C GLN A 73 2.18 -24.31 15.47
N GLU A 74 1.53 -24.31 16.63
CA GLU A 74 1.34 -23.12 17.45
C GLU A 74 2.73 -22.50 17.69
N GLY A 75 3.06 -21.42 16.99
CA GLY A 75 4.40 -20.86 17.06
C GLY A 75 4.52 -19.60 16.23
N SER A 76 4.31 -18.46 16.88
CA SER A 76 4.63 -17.14 16.37
C SER A 76 6.14 -17.00 16.15
N GLU A 77 6.61 -17.12 14.91
CA GLU A 77 7.86 -16.49 14.49
C GLU A 77 7.58 -15.67 13.24
N VAL A 78 7.28 -14.39 13.48
CA VAL A 78 7.24 -13.37 12.44
C VAL A 78 8.66 -13.27 11.86
N PRO A 79 8.86 -13.38 10.53
CA PRO A 79 10.17 -13.14 9.95
C PRO A 79 10.54 -11.68 10.17
N THR A 80 11.51 -11.41 11.04
CA THR A 80 12.17 -10.10 11.10
C THR A 80 13.01 -9.96 9.84
N LEU A 81 12.55 -9.12 8.91
CA LEU A 81 13.37 -8.64 7.79
C LEU A 81 14.55 -7.81 8.33
N PRO A 82 15.74 -7.89 7.69
CA PRO A 82 16.94 -7.17 8.09
C PRO A 82 16.84 -5.65 7.94
#